data_AF-A0A845YPP8-F1
#
_entry.id   AF-A0A845YPP8-F1
#
_cell.length_a   1.000
_cell.length_b   1.000
_cell.length_c   1.000
_cell.angle_alpha   90.00
_cell.angle_beta   90.00
_cell.angle_gamma   90.00
#
_symmetry.space_group_name_H-M   'P 1'
#
loop_
_entity.id
_entity.type
_entity.pdbx_description
1 polymer ?
#
loop_
_entity_poly.entity_id
_entity_poly.type
_entity_poly.pdbx_seq_one_letter_code
_entity_poly.pdbx_strand_id
1 'polypeptide(L)'
;MDTFDRQFLTLINSERELHGLAPVTFNPQLDQAAQNHADDLAYNDLTVGHIGSKGSTIESRLAAVGYQYQTAAENVGAGQYTSKEVFQDWKNSPAHYANILNPNVTQFGSGHVFLENDTGNNNFFDYWTIVLGAEKLIVSGPVPAPAPIPAPMPAPAPLPEPAPLPEPTPLPEPEPAPLPEPLPAPLPVPEPEGENTHGGFTVSVILGTPNHDTIIVTLNTDVVAGGLGHDVIIGGDSDEILRGDLNSRQSGGRIGGNDVILGHGGDDSIGGKGGNDILLGGEGNDALWGDDGDDFLRGGLGNDTLTGDDFSGGSGADIFVLAAGEGLDKIMDFEVGTDFIGLADGLTFRDLSLGQIDNTATISVGDEVLAEVKNVDVAELTSEVFMLI
;
A
#
# COMPACT_ATOMS: atom_id res chain seq x y z
N MET A 1 -0.15 7.51 -16.11
CA MET A 1 -1.52 7.39 -15.63
C MET A 1 -1.92 5.94 -15.53
N ASP A 2 -1.33 5.34 -14.52
CA ASP A 2 -1.69 4.03 -14.01
C ASP A 2 -2.95 4.13 -13.11
N THR A 3 -3.14 3.11 -12.29
CA THR A 3 -4.24 2.94 -11.35
C THR A 3 -4.12 3.93 -10.18
N PHE A 4 -3.00 3.94 -9.47
CA PHE A 4 -2.75 4.83 -8.33
C PHE A 4 -2.82 6.32 -8.71
N ASP A 5 -2.36 6.68 -9.91
CA ASP A 5 -2.50 8.04 -10.44
C ASP A 5 -3.96 8.51 -10.49
N ARG A 6 -4.88 7.62 -10.88
CA ARG A 6 -6.31 7.95 -10.97
C ARG A 6 -6.93 8.03 -9.59
N GLN A 7 -6.57 7.13 -8.68
CA GLN A 7 -7.04 7.15 -7.30
C GLN A 7 -6.64 8.46 -6.61
N PHE A 8 -5.35 8.79 -6.60
CA PHE A 8 -4.89 10.04 -6.01
C PHE A 8 -5.49 11.27 -6.69
N LEU A 9 -5.58 11.30 -8.02
CA LEU A 9 -6.21 12.41 -8.72
C LEU A 9 -7.67 12.60 -8.29
N THR A 10 -8.41 11.50 -8.08
CA THR A 10 -9.80 11.51 -7.62
C THR A 10 -9.91 11.96 -6.17
N LEU A 11 -9.11 11.38 -5.27
CA LEU A 11 -9.06 11.72 -3.85
C LEU A 11 -8.70 13.20 -3.64
N ILE A 12 -7.64 13.67 -4.29
CA ILE A 12 -7.17 15.06 -4.21
C ILE A 12 -8.24 16.01 -4.76
N ASN A 13 -8.83 15.71 -5.92
CA ASN A 13 -9.81 16.62 -6.53
C ASN A 13 -11.13 16.65 -5.77
N SER A 14 -11.58 15.52 -5.23
CA SER A 14 -12.78 15.46 -4.38
C SER A 14 -12.58 16.28 -3.12
N GLU A 15 -11.43 16.14 -2.48
CA GLU A 15 -11.10 16.95 -1.30
C GLU A 15 -10.98 18.44 -1.66
N ARG A 16 -10.31 18.79 -2.76
CA ARG A 16 -10.20 20.20 -3.21
C ARG A 16 -11.56 20.82 -3.54
N GLU A 17 -12.49 20.06 -4.10
CA GLU A 17 -13.85 20.50 -4.37
C GLU A 17 -14.61 20.86 -3.08
N LEU A 18 -14.47 20.07 -2.02
CA LEU A 18 -15.07 20.37 -0.70
C LEU A 18 -14.62 21.73 -0.15
N HIS A 19 -13.43 22.19 -0.54
CA HIS A 19 -12.86 23.48 -0.14
C HIS A 19 -12.98 24.57 -1.20
N GLY A 20 -13.71 24.33 -2.29
CA GLY A 20 -13.93 25.30 -3.37
C GLY A 20 -12.68 25.64 -4.18
N LEU A 21 -11.69 24.74 -4.21
CA LEU A 21 -10.46 24.88 -4.97
C LEU A 21 -10.59 24.27 -6.36
N ALA A 22 -9.83 24.81 -7.33
CA ALA A 22 -9.77 24.25 -8.67
C ALA A 22 -9.12 22.86 -8.65
N PRO A 23 -9.60 21.90 -9.48
CA PRO A 23 -8.98 20.58 -9.57
C PRO A 23 -7.58 20.68 -10.17
N VAL A 24 -6.71 19.76 -9.76
CA VAL A 24 -5.42 19.53 -10.42
C VAL A 24 -5.58 18.53 -11.56
N THR A 25 -4.59 18.50 -12.45
CA THR A 25 -4.55 17.61 -13.63
C THR A 25 -3.28 16.76 -13.62
N PHE A 26 -3.35 15.53 -14.12
CA PHE A 26 -2.18 14.65 -14.21
C PHE A 26 -1.06 15.26 -15.09
N ASN A 27 0.19 15.16 -14.64
CA ASN A 27 1.38 15.57 -15.39
C ASN A 27 2.46 14.47 -15.34
N PRO A 28 2.87 13.91 -16.49
CA PRO A 28 3.80 12.78 -16.55
C PRO A 28 5.23 13.09 -16.07
N GLN A 29 5.63 14.37 -16.02
CA GLN A 29 6.94 14.72 -15.47
C GLN A 29 6.90 14.73 -13.94
N LEU A 30 5.83 15.26 -13.34
CA LEU A 30 5.62 15.18 -11.89
C LEU A 30 5.52 13.73 -11.43
N ASP A 31 4.83 12.92 -12.22
CA ASP A 31 4.67 11.48 -12.06
C ASP A 31 6.02 10.76 -12.01
N GLN A 32 6.84 10.94 -13.05
CA GLN A 32 8.18 10.37 -13.08
C GLN A 32 9.05 10.84 -11.91
N ALA A 33 8.93 12.10 -11.47
CA ALA A 33 9.68 12.60 -10.33
C ALA A 33 9.23 11.97 -9.00
N ALA A 34 7.93 11.70 -8.86
CA ALA A 34 7.36 11.00 -7.71
C ALA A 34 7.78 9.53 -7.70
N GLN A 35 7.64 8.81 -8.83
CA GLN A 35 8.09 7.42 -8.96
C GLN A 35 9.58 7.27 -8.66
N ASN A 36 10.43 8.14 -9.22
CA ASN A 36 11.87 8.11 -8.95
C ASN A 36 12.19 8.26 -7.45
N HIS A 37 11.35 8.97 -6.69
CA HIS A 37 11.55 9.13 -5.26
C HIS A 37 11.08 7.91 -4.48
N ALA A 38 9.91 7.36 -4.83
CA ALA A 38 9.42 6.12 -4.25
C ALA A 38 10.42 4.97 -4.46
N ASP A 39 10.94 4.82 -5.68
CA ASP A 39 12.01 3.87 -6.02
C ASP A 39 13.26 4.10 -5.15
N ASP A 40 13.69 5.36 -5.00
CA ASP A 40 14.91 5.69 -4.27
C ASP A 40 14.77 5.41 -2.77
N LEU A 41 13.60 5.69 -2.18
CA LEU A 41 13.30 5.37 -0.79
C LEU A 41 13.31 3.87 -0.55
N ALA A 42 12.54 3.14 -1.36
CA ALA A 42 12.32 1.70 -1.24
C ALA A 42 13.62 0.91 -1.49
N TYR A 43 14.23 1.07 -2.67
CA TYR A 43 15.36 0.23 -3.06
C TYR A 43 16.70 0.62 -2.41
N ASN A 44 16.79 1.76 -1.71
CA ASN A 44 18.00 2.15 -0.97
C ASN A 44 17.80 2.15 0.55
N ASP A 45 16.69 1.61 1.07
CA ASP A 45 16.40 1.51 2.51
C ASP A 45 16.58 2.86 3.23
N LEU A 46 15.98 3.90 2.66
CA LEU A 46 16.09 5.25 3.22
C LEU A 46 14.98 5.49 4.23
N THR A 47 15.28 6.28 5.27
CA THR A 47 14.23 6.80 6.14
C THR A 47 13.23 7.60 5.31
N VAL A 48 11.95 7.24 5.43
CA VAL A 48 10.85 7.84 4.68
C VAL A 48 10.80 9.34 4.93
N GLY A 49 10.95 10.11 3.85
CA GLY A 49 11.00 11.58 3.91
C GLY A 49 11.31 12.22 2.57
N HIS A 50 11.51 13.54 2.57
CA HIS A 50 11.65 14.33 1.34
C HIS A 50 13.04 14.26 0.66
N ILE A 51 14.05 13.81 1.41
CA ILE A 51 15.44 13.77 0.97
C ILE A 51 15.81 12.35 0.56
N GLY A 52 16.05 12.15 -0.73
CA GLY A 52 16.49 10.88 -1.29
C GLY A 52 18.00 10.66 -1.16
N SER A 53 18.49 9.59 -1.79
CA SER A 53 19.89 9.22 -1.82
C SER A 53 20.75 10.37 -2.35
N LYS A 54 21.98 10.46 -1.81
CA LYS A 54 22.94 11.52 -2.15
C LYS A 54 22.42 12.95 -1.90
N GLY A 55 21.39 13.12 -1.07
CA GLY A 55 20.79 14.41 -0.77
C GLY A 55 19.85 14.92 -1.85
N SER A 56 19.25 14.04 -2.66
CA SER A 56 18.26 14.38 -3.68
C SER A 56 17.06 15.09 -3.06
N THR A 57 16.72 16.28 -3.57
CA THR A 57 15.54 17.04 -3.16
C THR A 57 14.47 17.04 -4.24
N ILE A 58 13.24 17.46 -3.89
CA ILE A 58 12.17 17.65 -4.88
C ILE A 58 12.63 18.55 -6.03
N GLU A 59 13.41 19.61 -5.76
CA GLU A 59 13.91 20.50 -6.79
C GLU A 59 14.88 19.81 -7.76
N SER A 60 15.78 18.96 -7.24
CA SER A 60 16.68 18.20 -8.11
C SER A 60 15.94 17.13 -8.91
N ARG A 61 14.94 16.47 -8.32
CA ARG A 61 14.12 15.46 -9.01
C ARG A 61 13.30 16.10 -10.14
N LEU A 62 12.64 17.23 -9.87
CA LEU A 62 11.90 18.00 -10.88
C LEU A 62 12.80 18.53 -12.00
N ALA A 63 14.01 18.99 -11.66
CA ALA A 63 14.99 19.41 -12.66
C ALA A 63 15.45 18.25 -13.55
N ALA A 64 15.64 17.05 -12.98
CA ALA A 64 16.09 15.86 -13.70
C ALA A 64 15.06 15.37 -14.74
N VAL A 65 13.77 15.50 -14.44
CA VAL A 65 12.66 15.18 -15.38
C VAL A 65 12.30 16.37 -16.29
N GLY A 66 12.99 17.50 -16.17
CA GLY A 66 12.78 18.69 -17.00
C GLY A 66 11.52 19.50 -16.66
N TYR A 67 10.94 19.33 -15.48
CA TYR A 67 9.76 20.08 -15.05
C TYR A 67 10.16 21.44 -14.47
N GLN A 68 9.73 22.53 -15.12
CA GLN A 68 10.00 23.90 -14.68
C GLN A 68 8.78 24.43 -13.93
N TYR A 69 8.92 24.70 -12.64
CA TYR A 69 7.80 25.01 -11.76
C TYR A 69 7.86 26.43 -11.19
N GLN A 70 6.67 26.99 -10.94
CA GLN A 70 6.46 28.18 -10.13
C GLN A 70 6.17 27.80 -8.67
N THR A 71 5.50 26.66 -8.47
CA THR A 71 5.19 26.08 -7.16
C THR A 71 5.27 24.57 -7.27
N ALA A 72 5.86 23.93 -6.27
CA ALA A 72 5.91 22.48 -6.12
C ALA A 72 5.78 22.13 -4.65
N ALA A 73 5.13 21.02 -4.37
CA ALA A 73 4.95 20.44 -3.05
C ALA A 73 4.95 18.92 -3.17
N GLU A 74 5.33 18.23 -2.09
CA GLU A 74 5.43 16.78 -2.05
C GLU A 74 4.85 16.26 -0.75
N ASN A 75 4.12 15.15 -0.83
CA ASN A 75 3.81 14.32 0.33
C ASN A 75 4.46 12.95 0.11
N VAL A 76 4.97 12.37 1.20
CA VAL A 76 5.63 11.06 1.21
C VAL A 76 4.98 10.23 2.32
N GLY A 77 4.76 8.96 2.08
CA GLY A 77 4.18 8.00 3.02
C GLY A 77 4.78 6.61 2.81
N ALA A 78 4.60 5.73 3.79
CA ALA A 78 4.99 4.33 3.68
C ALA A 78 4.26 3.49 4.73
N GLY A 79 4.00 2.23 4.41
CA GLY A 79 3.36 1.24 5.28
C GLY A 79 1.84 1.16 5.19
N GLN A 80 1.21 2.09 4.47
CA GLN A 80 -0.20 2.00 4.08
C GLN A 80 -0.32 1.14 2.82
N TYR A 81 -1.38 0.34 2.69
CA TYR A 81 -1.52 -0.62 1.59
C TYR A 81 -2.29 -0.02 0.40
N THR A 82 -3.05 1.05 0.65
CA THR A 82 -3.89 1.70 -0.37
C THR A 82 -3.64 3.19 -0.48
N SER A 83 -3.98 3.78 -1.63
CA SER A 83 -3.83 5.22 -1.84
C SER A 83 -4.76 6.03 -0.92
N LYS A 84 -5.94 5.51 -0.56
CA LYS A 84 -6.85 6.18 0.37
C LYS A 84 -6.37 6.10 1.81
N GLU A 85 -5.81 4.99 2.29
CA GLU A 85 -5.20 4.93 3.62
C GLU A 85 -4.13 6.02 3.78
N VAL A 86 -3.15 6.04 2.88
CA VAL A 86 -2.08 7.06 2.92
C VAL A 86 -2.64 8.47 2.72
N PHE A 87 -3.70 8.62 1.93
CA PHE A 87 -4.37 9.91 1.76
C PHE A 87 -5.11 10.37 3.03
N GLN A 88 -5.74 9.47 3.80
CA GLN A 88 -6.36 9.81 5.09
C GLN A 88 -5.29 10.21 6.11
N ASP A 89 -4.17 9.50 6.15
CA ASP A 89 -3.02 9.87 6.99
C ASP A 89 -2.48 11.25 6.62
N TRP A 90 -2.39 11.54 5.31
CA TRP A 90 -2.02 12.87 4.83
C TRP A 90 -3.04 13.96 5.18
N LYS A 91 -4.34 13.65 5.22
CA LYS A 91 -5.36 14.61 5.69
C LYS A 91 -5.23 14.91 7.18
N ASN A 92 -4.83 13.92 7.97
CA ASN A 92 -4.61 14.07 9.41
C ASN A 92 -3.30 14.81 9.75
N SER A 93 -2.38 14.94 8.79
CA SER A 93 -1.15 15.73 8.91
C SER A 93 -1.33 17.17 8.41
N PRO A 94 -1.19 18.21 9.28
CA PRO A 94 -1.37 19.60 8.86
C PRO A 94 -0.46 20.04 7.71
N ALA A 95 0.76 19.49 7.61
CA ALA A 95 1.70 19.83 6.55
C ALA A 95 1.30 19.18 5.22
N HIS A 96 0.97 17.88 5.23
CA HIS A 96 0.55 17.17 4.03
C HIS A 96 -0.78 17.69 3.49
N TYR A 97 -1.72 18.01 4.39
CA TYR A 97 -3.02 18.55 4.01
C TYR A 97 -2.93 19.95 3.41
N ALA A 98 -2.01 20.79 3.91
CA ALA A 98 -1.74 22.11 3.32
C ALA A 98 -1.21 22.02 1.88
N ASN A 99 -0.46 20.97 1.55
CA ASN A 99 -0.01 20.72 0.17
C ASN A 99 -1.20 20.36 -0.73
N ILE A 100 -2.06 19.43 -0.30
CA ILE A 100 -3.28 19.00 -1.03
C ILE A 100 -4.20 20.20 -1.32
N LEU A 101 -4.38 21.08 -0.34
CA LEU A 101 -5.24 22.27 -0.43
C LEU A 101 -4.51 23.52 -0.96
N ASN A 102 -3.29 23.39 -1.48
CA ASN A 102 -2.55 24.55 -2.00
C ASN A 102 -3.28 25.14 -3.24
N PRO A 103 -3.71 26.41 -3.22
CA PRO A 103 -4.42 27.00 -4.36
C PRO A 103 -3.49 27.29 -5.56
N ASN A 104 -2.17 27.23 -5.36
CA ASN A 104 -1.17 27.56 -6.39
C ASN A 104 -0.66 26.34 -7.16
N VAL A 105 -1.14 25.13 -6.85
CA VAL A 105 -0.85 23.93 -7.65
C VAL A 105 -2.00 23.67 -8.63
N THR A 106 -1.65 23.22 -9.82
CA THR A 106 -2.57 22.94 -10.94
C THR A 106 -2.38 21.56 -11.54
N GLN A 107 -1.29 20.89 -11.19
CA GLN A 107 -0.85 19.63 -11.74
C GLN A 107 -0.41 18.67 -10.62
N PHE A 108 -0.43 17.38 -10.92
CA PHE A 108 -0.15 16.29 -9.99
C PHE A 108 0.56 15.12 -10.69
N GLY A 109 1.34 14.33 -9.95
CA GLY A 109 1.76 12.97 -10.32
C GLY A 109 2.09 12.13 -9.07
N SER A 110 2.12 10.82 -9.21
CA SER A 110 2.33 9.86 -8.11
C SER A 110 3.50 8.93 -8.37
N GLY A 111 3.96 8.28 -7.30
CA GLY A 111 4.89 7.17 -7.34
C GLY A 111 4.53 6.17 -6.26
N HIS A 112 4.57 4.89 -6.61
CA HIS A 112 4.31 3.78 -5.70
C HIS A 112 5.33 2.66 -5.94
N VAL A 113 5.79 2.05 -4.85
CA VAL A 113 6.62 0.86 -4.89
C VAL A 113 6.16 -0.11 -3.82
N PHE A 114 5.88 -1.35 -4.23
CA PHE A 114 5.69 -2.49 -3.34
C PHE A 114 6.98 -3.32 -3.25
N LEU A 115 7.43 -3.64 -2.03
CA LEU A 115 8.60 -4.46 -1.72
C LEU A 115 8.20 -5.64 -0.81
N GLU A 116 7.89 -6.78 -1.41
CA GLU A 116 7.48 -8.03 -0.75
C GLU A 116 8.44 -8.49 0.36
N ASN A 117 9.75 -8.27 0.19
CA ASN A 117 10.79 -8.71 1.10
C ASN A 117 11.74 -7.56 1.44
N ASP A 118 11.20 -6.48 1.98
CA ASP A 118 12.01 -5.37 2.47
C ASP A 118 12.78 -5.79 3.74
N THR A 119 14.02 -6.24 3.54
CA THR A 119 14.94 -6.66 4.61
C THR A 119 15.78 -5.49 5.15
N GLY A 120 15.41 -4.26 4.81
CA GLY A 120 16.04 -3.02 5.25
C GLY A 120 15.85 -2.71 6.74
N ASN A 121 16.46 -1.61 7.18
CA ASN A 121 16.25 -1.04 8.51
C ASN A 121 14.91 -0.31 8.62
N ASN A 122 14.39 0.21 7.50
CA ASN A 122 13.02 0.66 7.34
C ASN A 122 12.33 -0.42 6.51
N ASN A 123 11.42 -1.16 7.11
CA ASN A 123 10.72 -2.26 6.43
C ASN A 123 9.26 -1.84 6.30
N PHE A 124 8.93 -1.27 5.14
CA PHE A 124 7.55 -0.99 4.76
C PHE A 124 7.28 -1.75 3.46
N PHE A 125 6.15 -2.46 3.40
CA PHE A 125 5.77 -3.14 2.16
C PHE A 125 5.50 -2.14 1.04
N ASP A 126 4.91 -1.00 1.37
CA ASP A 126 4.48 0.00 0.40
C ASP A 126 5.13 1.36 0.66
N TYR A 127 5.62 1.99 -0.41
CA TYR A 127 6.21 3.33 -0.41
C TYR A 127 5.44 4.24 -1.36
N TRP A 128 5.00 5.40 -0.87
CA TRP A 128 4.15 6.33 -1.59
C TRP A 128 4.80 7.71 -1.69
N THR A 129 4.76 8.30 -2.89
CA THR A 129 5.12 9.71 -3.10
C THR A 129 4.08 10.36 -3.99
N ILE A 130 3.64 11.57 -3.63
CA ILE A 130 2.92 12.43 -4.57
C ILE A 130 3.65 13.76 -4.75
N VAL A 131 3.60 14.29 -5.96
CA VAL A 131 4.13 15.62 -6.28
C VAL A 131 3.03 16.49 -6.90
N LEU A 132 2.75 17.61 -6.24
CA LEU A 132 1.82 18.64 -6.68
C LEU A 132 2.60 19.83 -7.22
N GLY A 133 2.23 20.35 -8.38
CA GLY A 133 2.99 21.41 -9.04
C GLY A 133 2.16 22.39 -9.85
N ALA A 134 2.77 23.51 -10.21
CA ALA A 134 2.29 24.39 -11.27
C ALA A 134 3.48 24.88 -12.10
N GLU A 135 3.36 24.78 -13.42
CA GLU A 135 4.40 25.19 -14.36
C GLU A 135 4.75 26.68 -14.25
N LYS A 136 6.03 26.98 -14.46
CA LYS A 136 6.50 28.35 -14.63
C LYS A 136 6.14 28.83 -16.04
N LEU A 137 5.11 29.67 -16.15
CA LEU A 137 4.74 30.27 -17.43
C LEU A 137 5.91 31.09 -18.01
N ILE A 138 6.45 30.64 -19.15
CA ILE A 138 7.38 31.45 -19.94
C ILE A 138 6.55 32.47 -20.72
N VAL A 139 6.35 33.66 -20.16
CA VAL A 139 5.71 34.77 -20.89
C VAL A 139 6.68 35.25 -21.96
N SER A 140 6.47 34.84 -23.21
CA SER A 140 7.15 35.40 -24.39
C SER A 140 6.51 36.74 -24.76
N GLY A 141 6.90 37.80 -24.05
CA GLY A 141 6.51 39.17 -24.35
C GLY A 141 7.38 40.19 -23.63
N PRO A 142 7.60 41.40 -24.19
CA PRO A 142 8.48 42.40 -23.57
C PRO A 142 7.91 42.84 -22.23
N VAL A 143 8.69 42.61 -21.17
CA VAL A 143 8.39 43.04 -19.80
C VAL A 143 8.37 44.57 -19.73
N PRO A 144 7.29 45.22 -19.26
CA PRO A 144 7.32 46.65 -18.94
C PRO A 144 8.33 46.91 -17.82
N ALA A 145 9.12 47.98 -17.93
CA ALA A 145 10.15 48.31 -16.95
C ALA A 145 9.58 48.35 -15.52
N PRO A 146 10.29 47.75 -14.53
CA PRO A 146 9.80 47.71 -13.15
C PRO A 146 9.77 49.11 -12.54
N ALA A 147 8.74 49.38 -11.74
CA ALA A 147 8.68 50.58 -10.90
C ALA A 147 9.86 50.58 -9.89
N PRO A 148 10.39 51.76 -9.51
CA PRO A 148 11.56 51.86 -8.65
C PRO A 148 11.29 51.26 -7.25
N ILE A 149 12.20 50.39 -6.81
CA ILE A 149 12.19 49.73 -5.50
C ILE A 149 12.64 50.75 -4.42
N PRO A 150 11.99 50.81 -3.24
CA PRO A 150 12.49 51.56 -2.09
C PRO A 150 13.86 51.04 -1.62
N ALA A 151 14.73 51.93 -1.15
CA ALA A 151 16.10 51.59 -0.75
C ALA A 151 16.16 50.47 0.32
N PRO A 152 17.13 49.54 0.23
CA PRO A 152 17.25 48.42 1.17
C PRO A 152 17.68 48.89 2.56
N MET A 153 17.13 48.22 3.60
CA MET A 153 17.64 48.32 4.97
C MET A 153 19.06 47.73 5.06
N PRO A 154 19.94 48.26 5.94
CA PRO A 154 21.30 47.77 6.08
C PRO A 154 21.33 46.33 6.61
N ALA A 155 22.22 45.52 6.04
CA ALA A 155 22.43 44.12 6.41
C ALA A 155 22.95 43.97 7.86
N PRO A 156 22.52 42.93 8.59
CA PRO A 156 23.15 42.56 9.85
C PRO A 156 24.57 42.04 9.62
N ALA A 157 25.46 42.30 10.58
CA ALA A 157 26.85 41.85 10.53
C ALA A 157 26.96 40.32 10.52
N PRO A 158 27.93 39.74 9.79
CA PRO A 158 28.11 38.29 9.72
C PRO A 158 28.56 37.72 11.06
N LEU A 159 28.02 36.55 11.41
CA LEU A 159 28.48 35.73 12.53
C LEU A 159 29.79 35.01 12.16
N PRO A 160 30.69 34.74 13.11
CA PRO A 160 31.95 34.06 12.84
C PRO A 160 31.73 32.59 12.43
N GLU A 161 32.51 32.13 11.45
CA GLU A 161 32.50 30.74 10.98
C GLU A 161 32.90 29.75 12.11
N PRO A 162 32.20 28.62 12.25
CA PRO A 162 32.62 27.55 13.14
C PRO A 162 33.86 26.83 12.59
N ALA A 163 34.74 26.42 13.50
CA ALA A 163 35.97 25.69 13.17
C ALA A 163 35.65 24.32 12.54
N PRO A 164 36.49 23.83 11.60
CA PRO A 164 36.27 22.54 10.96
C PRO A 164 36.42 21.38 11.96
N LEU A 165 35.49 20.41 11.86
CA LEU A 165 35.54 19.14 12.59
C LEU A 165 36.63 18.23 11.99
N PRO A 166 37.28 17.37 12.81
CA PRO A 166 38.28 16.43 12.32
C PRO A 166 37.66 15.33 11.46
N GLU A 167 38.37 14.92 10.41
CA GLU A 167 37.95 13.83 9.52
C GLU A 167 37.85 12.49 10.28
N PRO A 168 36.77 11.70 10.04
CA PRO A 168 36.64 10.39 10.64
C PRO A 168 37.65 9.39 10.04
N THR A 169 38.25 8.57 10.89
CA THR A 169 39.09 7.44 10.47
C THR A 169 38.25 6.36 9.76
N PRO A 170 38.71 5.80 8.64
CA PRO A 170 37.97 4.77 7.92
C PRO A 170 37.95 3.45 8.70
N LEU A 171 36.77 2.83 8.76
CA LEU A 171 36.58 1.46 9.25
C LEU A 171 37.07 0.43 8.20
N PRO A 172 37.55 -0.74 8.62
CA PRO A 172 37.99 -1.78 7.69
C PRO A 172 36.80 -2.43 6.97
N GLU A 173 37.00 -2.69 5.68
CA GLU A 173 36.05 -3.31 4.76
C GLU A 173 35.82 -4.80 5.12
N PRO A 174 34.57 -5.29 5.22
CA PRO A 174 34.30 -6.71 5.46
C PRO A 174 34.60 -7.57 4.21
N GLU A 175 35.13 -8.77 4.42
CA GLU A 175 35.40 -9.72 3.33
C GLU A 175 34.11 -10.22 2.66
N PRO A 176 34.11 -10.44 1.32
CA PRO A 176 32.93 -10.89 0.60
C PRO A 176 32.62 -12.37 0.88
N ALA A 177 31.34 -12.66 1.13
CA ALA A 177 30.81 -14.02 1.23
C ALA A 177 30.81 -14.74 -0.15
N PRO A 178 30.93 -16.07 -0.19
CA PRO A 178 30.96 -16.83 -1.44
C PRO A 178 29.58 -16.92 -2.10
N LEU A 179 29.55 -16.86 -3.43
CA LEU A 179 28.36 -16.97 -4.27
C LEU A 179 27.77 -18.41 -4.26
N PRO A 180 26.44 -18.58 -4.26
CA PRO A 180 25.80 -19.89 -4.38
C PRO A 180 25.86 -20.43 -5.82
N GLU A 181 25.85 -21.76 -5.96
CA GLU A 181 25.88 -22.47 -7.25
C GLU A 181 24.53 -22.37 -8.00
N PRO A 182 24.52 -22.38 -9.35
CA PRO A 182 23.30 -22.21 -10.14
C PRO A 182 22.46 -23.50 -10.19
N LEU A 183 21.13 -23.34 -10.05
CA LEU A 183 20.14 -24.41 -10.21
C LEU A 183 19.94 -24.78 -11.70
N PRO A 184 19.54 -26.04 -12.00
CA PRO A 184 19.33 -26.50 -13.37
C PRO A 184 18.05 -25.95 -14.02
N ALA A 185 18.08 -25.74 -15.34
CA ALA A 185 16.99 -25.17 -16.13
C ALA A 185 15.73 -26.08 -16.18
N PRO A 186 14.51 -25.51 -16.17
CA PRO A 186 13.27 -26.27 -16.26
C PRO A 186 12.98 -26.74 -17.69
N LEU A 187 12.26 -27.88 -17.79
CA LEU A 187 11.81 -28.48 -19.06
C LEU A 187 10.55 -27.77 -19.59
N PRO A 188 10.29 -27.79 -20.92
CA PRO A 188 9.16 -27.08 -21.51
C PRO A 188 7.82 -27.78 -21.24
N VAL A 189 6.81 -27.01 -20.83
CA VAL A 189 5.42 -27.42 -20.60
C VAL A 189 4.56 -27.00 -21.83
N PRO A 190 3.56 -27.80 -22.28
CA PRO A 190 2.82 -27.50 -23.50
C PRO A 190 1.68 -26.49 -23.29
N GLU A 191 1.36 -25.72 -24.34
CA GLU A 191 0.28 -24.71 -24.40
C GLU A 191 -1.11 -25.28 -24.06
N PRO A 192 -1.99 -24.53 -23.35
CA PRO A 192 -3.37 -24.93 -23.18
C PRO A 192 -4.25 -24.45 -24.35
N GLU A 193 -5.03 -25.38 -24.92
CA GLU A 193 -6.11 -25.11 -25.86
C GLU A 193 -7.41 -24.69 -25.14
N GLY A 194 -8.12 -23.71 -25.73
CA GLY A 194 -9.58 -23.72 -25.79
C GLY A 194 -10.35 -22.62 -25.04
N GLU A 195 -10.67 -21.54 -25.74
CA GLU A 195 -11.69 -20.53 -25.39
C GLU A 195 -13.06 -21.14 -25.06
N ASN A 196 -13.73 -20.63 -24.03
CA ASN A 196 -15.19 -20.74 -23.88
C ASN A 196 -15.79 -19.35 -23.70
N THR A 197 -16.49 -18.89 -24.75
CA THR A 197 -17.21 -17.62 -24.77
C THR A 197 -18.66 -17.81 -24.29
N HIS A 198 -19.12 -16.95 -23.36
CA HIS A 198 -20.53 -16.65 -23.15
C HIS A 198 -20.75 -15.21 -22.66
N GLY A 199 -21.29 -14.36 -23.55
CA GLY A 199 -22.20 -13.27 -23.20
C GLY A 199 -21.64 -11.98 -22.59
N GLY A 200 -21.17 -11.06 -23.44
CA GLY A 200 -21.46 -9.62 -23.29
C GLY A 200 -20.63 -8.78 -22.29
N PHE A 201 -19.82 -9.40 -21.45
CA PHE A 201 -18.70 -8.77 -20.73
C PHE A 201 -17.54 -9.75 -20.88
N THR A 202 -16.39 -9.31 -21.40
CA THR A 202 -15.20 -10.15 -21.43
C THR A 202 -14.66 -10.19 -20.02
N VAL A 203 -15.07 -11.18 -19.23
CA VAL A 203 -14.39 -11.55 -17.98
C VAL A 203 -12.95 -11.84 -18.36
N SER A 204 -12.04 -10.89 -18.12
CA SER A 204 -10.62 -11.13 -18.38
C SER A 204 -10.10 -11.98 -17.23
N VAL A 205 -9.58 -13.16 -17.57
CA VAL A 205 -9.01 -14.10 -16.62
C VAL A 205 -7.51 -14.11 -16.79
N ILE A 206 -6.77 -13.87 -15.70
CA ILE A 206 -5.32 -14.07 -15.65
C ILE A 206 -5.06 -15.35 -14.87
N LEU A 207 -4.29 -16.26 -15.46
CA LEU A 207 -3.80 -17.46 -14.81
C LEU A 207 -2.28 -17.40 -14.85
N GLY A 208 -1.63 -17.46 -13.70
CA GLY A 208 -0.19 -17.65 -13.63
C GLY A 208 0.20 -19.10 -13.91
N THR A 209 1.46 -19.39 -13.61
CA THR A 209 2.14 -20.64 -13.90
C THR A 209 2.26 -21.49 -12.63
N PRO A 210 2.80 -22.71 -12.72
CA PRO A 210 3.13 -23.49 -11.53
C PRO A 210 4.41 -23.05 -10.79
N ASN A 211 4.96 -21.88 -11.09
CA ASN A 211 6.13 -21.32 -10.41
C ASN A 211 5.70 -20.05 -9.68
N HIS A 212 6.61 -19.47 -8.89
CA HIS A 212 6.38 -18.19 -8.24
C HIS A 212 6.19 -17.09 -9.28
N ASP A 213 5.00 -16.52 -9.35
CA ASP A 213 4.61 -15.48 -10.27
C ASP A 213 4.38 -14.14 -9.54
N THR A 214 4.61 -13.04 -10.26
CA THR A 214 4.15 -11.72 -9.84
C THR A 214 3.13 -11.23 -10.85
N ILE A 215 1.87 -11.16 -10.44
CA ILE A 215 0.74 -10.80 -11.28
C ILE A 215 0.25 -9.43 -10.85
N ILE A 216 0.34 -8.47 -11.77
CA ILE A 216 -0.20 -7.12 -11.57
C ILE A 216 -1.45 -7.00 -12.43
N VAL A 217 -2.57 -6.75 -11.78
CA VAL A 217 -3.89 -6.62 -12.38
C VAL A 217 -4.02 -5.25 -13.03
N THR A 218 -4.55 -5.25 -14.25
CA THR A 218 -4.86 -4.01 -14.98
C THR A 218 -6.35 -3.95 -15.29
N LEU A 219 -6.82 -2.77 -15.68
CA LEU A 219 -8.23 -2.47 -15.94
C LEU A 219 -9.01 -3.60 -16.66
N ASN A 220 -10.20 -3.92 -16.12
CA ASN A 220 -11.18 -4.89 -16.64
C ASN A 220 -10.76 -6.37 -16.50
N THR A 221 -9.97 -6.69 -15.49
CA THR A 221 -9.71 -8.08 -15.10
C THR A 221 -10.61 -8.41 -13.94
N ASP A 222 -11.39 -9.48 -14.08
CA ASP A 222 -12.40 -9.83 -13.09
C ASP A 222 -11.94 -11.04 -12.25
N VAL A 223 -11.01 -11.85 -12.78
CA VAL A 223 -10.54 -13.08 -12.12
C VAL A 223 -9.06 -13.30 -12.33
N VAL A 224 -8.35 -13.56 -11.24
CA VAL A 224 -6.93 -13.90 -11.20
C VAL A 224 -6.71 -15.17 -10.39
N ALA A 225 -5.82 -16.03 -10.85
CA ALA A 225 -5.27 -17.12 -10.07
C ALA A 225 -3.76 -17.19 -10.29
N GLY A 226 -2.98 -17.23 -9.19
CA GLY A 226 -1.52 -17.34 -9.21
C GLY A 226 -1.07 -18.67 -9.83
N GLY A 227 -1.52 -19.79 -9.28
CA GLY A 227 -1.23 -21.08 -9.90
C GLY A 227 -0.88 -22.16 -8.90
N LEU A 228 0.39 -22.57 -8.92
CA LEU A 228 1.04 -23.32 -7.84
C LEU A 228 2.33 -22.57 -7.53
N GLY A 229 2.78 -22.64 -6.27
CA GLY A 229 4.00 -21.95 -5.85
C GLY A 229 3.67 -20.59 -5.24
N HIS A 230 4.67 -19.97 -4.59
CA HIS A 230 4.53 -18.71 -3.87
C HIS A 230 4.33 -17.52 -4.81
N ASP A 231 3.11 -17.04 -4.91
CA ASP A 231 2.68 -16.03 -5.86
C ASP A 231 2.42 -14.68 -5.20
N VAL A 232 2.66 -13.61 -5.95
CA VAL A 232 2.31 -12.23 -5.55
C VAL A 232 1.26 -11.72 -6.52
N ILE A 233 0.08 -11.39 -6.01
CA ILE A 233 -1.05 -10.88 -6.79
C ILE A 233 -1.38 -9.48 -6.30
N ILE A 234 -1.29 -8.52 -7.22
CA ILE A 234 -1.54 -7.11 -6.98
C ILE A 234 -2.79 -6.71 -7.77
N GLY A 235 -3.91 -6.58 -7.07
CA GLY A 235 -5.22 -6.15 -7.56
C GLY A 235 -5.26 -4.72 -8.08
N GLY A 236 -6.45 -4.33 -8.53
CA GLY A 236 -6.75 -3.07 -9.21
C GLY A 236 -7.62 -2.13 -8.38
N ASP A 237 -8.50 -1.41 -9.09
CA ASP A 237 -9.48 -0.47 -8.51
C ASP A 237 -10.92 -1.04 -8.59
N SER A 238 -11.09 -2.23 -9.17
CA SER A 238 -12.39 -2.81 -9.47
C SER A 238 -12.65 -4.03 -8.60
N ASP A 239 -13.92 -4.39 -8.44
CA ASP A 239 -14.29 -5.63 -7.76
C ASP A 239 -13.68 -6.84 -8.49
N GLU A 240 -12.74 -7.52 -7.84
CA GLU A 240 -11.96 -8.60 -8.41
C GLU A 240 -12.08 -9.91 -7.63
N ILE A 241 -11.86 -11.02 -8.35
CA ILE A 241 -11.71 -12.34 -7.74
C ILE A 241 -10.23 -12.70 -7.79
N LEU A 242 -9.53 -12.59 -6.67
CA LEU A 242 -8.09 -12.87 -6.55
C LEU A 242 -7.88 -14.18 -5.81
N ARG A 243 -7.00 -15.04 -6.32
CA ARG A 243 -6.75 -16.36 -5.74
C ARG A 243 -5.28 -16.71 -5.81
N GLY A 244 -4.70 -17.14 -4.70
CA GLY A 244 -3.32 -17.61 -4.66
C GLY A 244 -3.13 -18.77 -5.62
N ASP A 245 -3.91 -19.84 -5.44
CA ASP A 245 -3.90 -20.98 -6.35
C ASP A 245 -5.11 -21.11 -7.31
N LEU A 246 -4.98 -22.04 -8.25
CA LEU A 246 -6.09 -22.49 -9.09
C LEU A 246 -7.26 -23.04 -8.25
N ASN A 247 -8.49 -22.91 -8.80
CA ASN A 247 -9.74 -23.41 -8.19
C ASN A 247 -9.85 -24.95 -8.07
N SER A 248 -8.74 -25.68 -8.24
CA SER A 248 -8.68 -27.13 -8.09
C SER A 248 -8.54 -27.47 -6.60
N ARG A 249 -9.68 -27.53 -5.90
CA ARG A 249 -9.77 -28.10 -4.54
C ARG A 249 -9.39 -29.58 -4.56
N GLN A 250 -8.10 -29.92 -4.51
CA GLN A 250 -7.69 -31.25 -4.10
C GLN A 250 -7.85 -31.31 -2.58
N SER A 251 -9.02 -31.75 -2.12
CA SER A 251 -9.33 -31.98 -0.71
C SER A 251 -8.17 -32.73 -0.01
N GLY A 252 -7.57 -32.07 0.99
CA GLY A 252 -6.47 -32.61 1.79
C GLY A 252 -5.06 -32.43 1.21
N GLY A 253 -4.87 -31.52 0.27
CA GLY A 253 -3.55 -31.20 -0.30
C GLY A 253 -2.93 -29.95 0.32
N ARG A 254 -1.89 -30.13 1.15
CA ARG A 254 -0.85 -29.12 1.48
C ARG A 254 -0.05 -28.67 0.24
N ILE A 255 -0.70 -28.58 -0.92
CA ILE A 255 -0.09 -28.31 -2.21
C ILE A 255 -0.74 -27.02 -2.71
N GLY A 256 -0.22 -25.92 -2.19
CA GLY A 256 -0.45 -24.56 -2.64
C GLY A 256 0.75 -23.71 -2.21
N GLY A 257 0.83 -22.50 -2.74
CA GLY A 257 1.86 -21.52 -2.36
C GLY A 257 1.47 -20.74 -1.12
N ASN A 258 2.45 -20.41 -0.29
CA ASN A 258 2.37 -19.21 0.55
C ASN A 258 2.35 -17.98 -0.36
N ASP A 259 1.20 -17.34 -0.49
CA ASP A 259 0.93 -16.30 -1.45
C ASP A 259 0.72 -14.95 -0.78
N VAL A 260 0.99 -13.87 -1.51
CA VAL A 260 0.73 -12.49 -1.09
C VAL A 260 -0.28 -11.89 -2.04
N ILE A 261 -1.46 -11.54 -1.53
CA ILE A 261 -2.55 -11.00 -2.34
C ILE A 261 -2.96 -9.64 -1.77
N LEU A 262 -2.88 -8.61 -2.61
CA LEU A 262 -3.34 -7.25 -2.32
C LEU A 262 -4.53 -6.93 -3.23
N GLY A 263 -5.73 -6.75 -2.69
CA GLY A 263 -6.93 -6.36 -3.45
C GLY A 263 -6.89 -4.93 -3.95
N HIS A 264 -6.30 -4.04 -3.16
CA HIS A 264 -6.21 -2.61 -3.37
C HIS A 264 -7.54 -1.87 -3.29
N GLY A 265 -8.38 -1.89 -4.31
CA GLY A 265 -9.65 -1.17 -4.25
C GLY A 265 -10.74 -1.87 -5.04
N GLY A 266 -11.98 -1.76 -4.58
CA GLY A 266 -13.11 -2.54 -5.09
C GLY A 266 -13.66 -3.42 -3.98
N ASP A 267 -14.88 -3.94 -4.15
CA ASP A 267 -15.41 -4.96 -3.23
C ASP A 267 -14.88 -6.34 -3.69
N ASP A 268 -13.74 -6.78 -3.15
CA ASP A 268 -12.97 -7.92 -3.65
C ASP A 268 -13.38 -9.26 -3.02
N SER A 269 -13.09 -10.34 -3.75
CA SER A 269 -13.18 -11.72 -3.27
C SER A 269 -11.81 -12.39 -3.36
N ILE A 270 -11.13 -12.44 -2.22
CA ILE A 270 -9.73 -12.86 -2.10
C ILE A 270 -9.66 -14.22 -1.41
N GLY A 271 -8.96 -15.19 -2.01
CA GLY A 271 -8.75 -16.49 -1.37
C GLY A 271 -7.31 -16.97 -1.46
N GLY A 272 -6.68 -17.21 -0.32
CA GLY A 272 -5.30 -17.72 -0.21
C GLY A 272 -5.14 -19.09 -0.85
N LYS A 273 -5.97 -20.04 -0.44
CA LYS A 273 -6.01 -21.46 -0.88
C LYS A 273 -5.14 -22.33 0.01
N GLY A 274 -4.02 -22.86 -0.48
CA GLY A 274 -3.22 -23.76 0.35
C GLY A 274 -1.88 -23.11 0.64
N GLY A 275 -1.47 -22.99 1.88
CA GLY A 275 -0.25 -22.26 2.21
C GLY A 275 -0.47 -21.35 3.39
N ASN A 276 0.60 -20.68 3.80
CA ASN A 276 0.50 -19.63 4.80
C ASN A 276 0.51 -18.29 4.05
N ASP A 277 -0.65 -17.69 3.91
CA ASP A 277 -0.90 -16.60 2.98
C ASP A 277 -0.97 -15.23 3.67
N ILE A 278 -0.70 -14.17 2.92
CA ILE A 278 -0.92 -12.79 3.34
C ILE A 278 -1.99 -12.19 2.43
N LEU A 279 -3.17 -11.94 3.00
CA LEU A 279 -4.34 -11.44 2.30
C LEU A 279 -4.69 -10.04 2.82
N LEU A 280 -4.62 -9.06 1.92
CA LEU A 280 -4.91 -7.66 2.20
C LEU A 280 -6.04 -7.21 1.26
N GLY A 281 -7.23 -6.91 1.79
CA GLY A 281 -8.38 -6.47 1.00
C GLY A 281 -8.16 -5.09 0.38
N GLY A 282 -7.88 -4.11 1.22
CA GLY A 282 -7.65 -2.73 0.77
C GLY A 282 -8.90 -1.89 0.95
N GLU A 283 -9.35 -1.19 -0.10
CA GLU A 283 -10.53 -0.32 -0.06
C GLU A 283 -11.77 -1.04 -0.59
N GLY A 284 -12.79 -1.26 0.23
CA GLY A 284 -13.98 -1.95 -0.23
C GLY A 284 -14.69 -2.66 0.90
N ASN A 285 -15.75 -3.41 0.60
CA ASN A 285 -16.27 -4.42 1.50
C ASN A 285 -15.85 -5.77 0.96
N ASP A 286 -14.68 -6.20 1.38
CA ASP A 286 -13.99 -7.35 0.85
C ASP A 286 -14.43 -8.64 1.54
N ALA A 287 -14.27 -9.76 0.83
CA ALA A 287 -14.43 -11.10 1.37
C ALA A 287 -13.12 -11.86 1.24
N LEU A 288 -12.48 -12.14 2.37
CA LEU A 288 -11.19 -12.82 2.46
C LEU A 288 -11.37 -14.23 3.04
N TRP A 289 -10.76 -15.22 2.38
CA TRP A 289 -10.66 -16.61 2.83
C TRP A 289 -9.19 -17.03 2.87
N GLY A 290 -8.64 -17.32 4.05
CA GLY A 290 -7.30 -17.90 4.19
C GLY A 290 -7.23 -19.28 3.52
N ASP A 291 -8.22 -20.12 3.86
CA ASP A 291 -8.40 -21.52 3.45
C ASP A 291 -7.54 -22.53 4.25
N ASP A 292 -6.43 -23.07 3.73
CA ASP A 292 -5.62 -24.11 4.38
C ASP A 292 -4.23 -23.57 4.76
N GLY A 293 -3.99 -23.22 6.02
CA GLY A 293 -2.65 -22.91 6.55
C GLY A 293 -2.68 -21.76 7.54
N ASP A 294 -1.52 -21.32 8.04
CA ASP A 294 -1.47 -20.22 9.02
C ASP A 294 -1.47 -18.89 8.27
N ASP A 295 -2.62 -18.22 8.21
CA ASP A 295 -2.85 -17.07 7.32
C ASP A 295 -2.85 -15.72 8.06
N PHE A 296 -2.52 -14.66 7.33
CA PHE A 296 -2.61 -13.27 7.78
C PHE A 296 -3.66 -12.54 6.95
N LEU A 297 -4.75 -12.08 7.59
CA LEU A 297 -5.87 -11.43 6.93
C LEU A 297 -6.07 -10.01 7.48
N ARG A 298 -6.03 -9.00 6.60
CA ARG A 298 -6.45 -7.63 6.89
C ARG A 298 -7.47 -7.19 5.85
N GLY A 299 -8.69 -6.85 6.28
CA GLY A 299 -9.73 -6.32 5.42
C GLY A 299 -9.32 -4.97 4.84
N GLY A 300 -8.97 -4.03 5.70
CA GLY A 300 -8.58 -2.67 5.30
C GLY A 300 -9.75 -1.71 5.45
N LEU A 301 -9.88 -0.74 4.54
CA LEU A 301 -10.93 0.27 4.58
C LEU A 301 -12.27 -0.25 4.06
N GLY A 302 -13.15 -0.65 4.95
CA GLY A 302 -14.59 -0.81 4.74
C GLY A 302 -15.21 -1.77 5.74
N ASN A 303 -16.23 -2.53 5.35
CA ASN A 303 -16.83 -3.52 6.25
C ASN A 303 -16.60 -4.91 5.69
N ASP A 304 -15.50 -5.52 6.12
CA ASP A 304 -15.00 -6.72 5.46
C ASP A 304 -15.54 -7.99 6.11
N THR A 305 -15.44 -9.09 5.38
CA THR A 305 -15.78 -10.43 5.87
C THR A 305 -14.54 -11.31 5.79
N LEU A 306 -14.00 -11.68 6.95
CA LEU A 306 -12.77 -12.44 7.08
C LEU A 306 -13.10 -13.85 7.57
N THR A 307 -12.58 -14.85 6.87
CA THR A 307 -12.70 -16.27 7.23
C THR A 307 -11.30 -16.88 7.17
N GLY A 308 -10.84 -17.47 8.27
CA GLY A 308 -9.52 -18.08 8.37
C GLY A 308 -9.46 -19.37 7.57
N ASP A 309 -10.29 -20.34 7.95
CA ASP A 309 -10.25 -21.70 7.41
C ASP A 309 -11.35 -21.98 6.37
N ASP A 310 -11.07 -22.85 5.38
CA ASP A 310 -12.13 -23.38 4.50
C ASP A 310 -13.05 -24.31 5.29
N PHE A 311 -14.37 -24.09 5.18
CA PHE A 311 -15.42 -24.99 5.70
C PHE A 311 -15.33 -26.43 5.17
N SER A 312 -14.43 -26.72 4.21
CA SER A 312 -14.14 -28.06 3.69
C SER A 312 -13.08 -28.86 4.47
N GLY A 313 -12.56 -28.30 5.56
CA GLY A 313 -11.64 -28.98 6.48
C GLY A 313 -10.22 -28.42 6.50
N GLY A 314 -10.06 -27.13 6.17
CA GLY A 314 -8.83 -26.39 6.41
C GLY A 314 -8.50 -26.32 7.89
N SER A 315 -7.23 -26.01 8.17
CA SER A 315 -6.73 -25.83 9.52
C SER A 315 -5.48 -24.97 9.49
N GLY A 316 -5.40 -23.99 10.36
CA GLY A 316 -4.20 -23.22 10.64
C GLY A 316 -4.38 -22.33 11.86
N ALA A 317 -3.32 -21.62 12.24
CA ALA A 317 -3.37 -20.57 13.24
C ALA A 317 -3.35 -19.21 12.56
N ASP A 318 -4.53 -18.60 12.44
CA ASP A 318 -4.70 -17.40 11.64
C ASP A 318 -4.55 -16.11 12.45
N ILE A 319 -4.21 -15.02 11.76
CA ILE A 319 -4.13 -13.68 12.32
C ILE A 319 -5.11 -12.77 11.57
N PHE A 320 -6.15 -12.32 12.27
CA PHE A 320 -7.09 -11.32 11.78
C PHE A 320 -6.66 -9.94 12.28
N VAL A 321 -6.28 -9.05 11.38
CA VAL A 321 -5.76 -7.71 11.74
C VAL A 321 -6.86 -6.67 11.74
N LEU A 322 -6.90 -5.89 12.82
CA LEU A 322 -7.81 -4.77 13.00
C LEU A 322 -7.02 -3.47 13.21
N ALA A 323 -7.45 -2.40 12.55
CA ALA A 323 -7.03 -1.04 12.84
C ALA A 323 -8.20 -0.10 13.10
N ALA A 324 -7.92 1.07 13.68
CA ALA A 324 -8.93 2.09 13.92
C ALA A 324 -9.19 2.91 12.65
N GLY A 325 -10.45 3.29 12.39
CA GLY A 325 -10.84 4.05 11.21
C GLY A 325 -10.97 3.24 9.93
N GLU A 326 -10.85 1.91 10.02
CA GLU A 326 -10.97 0.98 8.89
C GLU A 326 -12.42 0.60 8.61
N GLY A 327 -13.25 0.51 9.64
CA GLY A 327 -14.67 0.19 9.55
C GLY A 327 -15.03 -0.98 10.45
N LEU A 328 -16.11 -1.70 10.14
CA LEU A 328 -16.60 -2.81 10.95
C LEU A 328 -16.43 -4.13 10.19
N ASP A 329 -15.49 -4.94 10.66
CA ASP A 329 -15.20 -6.24 10.07
C ASP A 329 -16.00 -7.36 10.72
N LYS A 330 -16.23 -8.44 9.96
CA LYS A 330 -16.84 -9.67 10.46
C LYS A 330 -15.84 -10.79 10.36
N ILE A 331 -15.44 -11.32 11.51
CA ILE A 331 -14.61 -12.53 11.59
C ILE A 331 -15.55 -13.71 11.77
N MET A 332 -15.55 -14.65 10.82
CA MET A 332 -16.63 -15.61 10.65
C MET A 332 -16.45 -16.93 11.42
N ASP A 333 -15.22 -17.34 11.67
CA ASP A 333 -14.87 -18.69 12.10
C ASP A 333 -13.75 -18.78 13.15
N PHE A 334 -13.36 -17.65 13.75
CA PHE A 334 -12.30 -17.56 14.77
C PHE A 334 -12.29 -18.72 15.78
N GLU A 335 -11.19 -19.49 15.81
CA GLU A 335 -10.94 -20.57 16.74
C GLU A 335 -10.11 -20.09 17.94
N VAL A 336 -10.78 -19.92 19.09
CA VAL A 336 -10.13 -19.53 20.35
C VAL A 336 -9.03 -20.52 20.74
N GLY A 337 -7.81 -19.99 20.93
CA GLY A 337 -6.64 -20.77 21.36
C GLY A 337 -5.83 -21.34 20.20
N THR A 338 -6.30 -21.18 18.97
CA THR A 338 -5.57 -21.43 17.73
C THR A 338 -5.27 -20.09 17.04
N ASP A 339 -6.30 -19.26 16.84
CA ASP A 339 -6.22 -17.99 16.12
C ASP A 339 -5.88 -16.80 17.01
N PHE A 340 -5.46 -15.73 16.34
CA PHE A 340 -5.08 -14.47 16.95
C PHE A 340 -5.74 -13.27 16.27
N ILE A 341 -5.90 -12.20 17.05
CA ILE A 341 -6.31 -10.90 16.56
C ILE A 341 -5.11 -9.95 16.63
N GLY A 342 -4.67 -9.49 15.47
CA GLY A 342 -3.63 -8.48 15.32
C GLY A 342 -4.16 -7.07 15.54
N LEU A 343 -3.46 -6.27 16.33
CA LEU A 343 -3.77 -4.86 16.56
C LEU A 343 -2.74 -3.98 15.84
N ALA A 344 -3.18 -3.30 14.79
CA ALA A 344 -2.36 -2.42 13.97
C ALA A 344 -2.48 -0.94 14.40
N ASP A 345 -1.67 -0.08 13.78
CA ASP A 345 -1.71 1.38 13.91
C ASP A 345 -1.62 1.90 15.36
N GLY A 346 -0.84 1.19 16.17
CA GLY A 346 -0.54 1.54 17.55
C GLY A 346 -1.64 1.18 18.56
N LEU A 347 -2.68 0.47 18.13
CA LEU A 347 -3.68 -0.10 19.03
C LEU A 347 -3.04 -1.11 19.98
N THR A 348 -3.50 -1.10 21.23
CA THR A 348 -3.14 -2.10 22.22
C THR A 348 -4.39 -2.70 22.84
N PHE A 349 -4.27 -3.88 23.45
CA PHE A 349 -5.38 -4.51 24.18
C PHE A 349 -6.03 -3.59 25.23
N ARG A 350 -5.26 -2.62 25.76
CA ARG A 350 -5.75 -1.66 26.77
C ARG A 350 -6.69 -0.61 26.20
N ASP A 351 -6.65 -0.38 24.90
CA ASP A 351 -7.48 0.58 24.19
C ASP A 351 -8.86 -0.01 23.84
N LEU A 352 -8.97 -1.34 23.90
CA LEU A 352 -10.16 -2.07 23.49
C LEU A 352 -11.26 -2.09 24.56
N SER A 353 -12.49 -1.99 24.11
CA SER A 353 -13.70 -2.36 24.84
C SER A 353 -14.33 -3.58 24.18
N LEU A 354 -14.51 -4.64 24.96
CA LEU A 354 -15.10 -5.89 24.49
C LEU A 354 -16.57 -5.98 24.93
N GLY A 355 -17.43 -6.41 24.02
CA GLY A 355 -18.87 -6.57 24.24
C GLY A 355 -19.39 -7.89 23.67
N GLN A 356 -20.63 -8.22 24.01
CA GLN A 356 -21.34 -9.38 23.47
C GLN A 356 -22.73 -8.97 23.03
N ILE A 357 -23.12 -9.36 21.83
CA ILE A 357 -24.49 -9.26 21.32
C ILE A 357 -24.88 -10.63 20.79
N ASP A 358 -25.87 -11.26 21.41
CA ASP A 358 -26.27 -12.64 21.12
C ASP A 358 -25.06 -13.60 21.08
N ASN A 359 -24.82 -14.25 19.95
CA ASN A 359 -23.68 -15.16 19.73
C ASN A 359 -22.54 -14.50 18.96
N THR A 360 -22.33 -13.19 19.14
CA THR A 360 -21.28 -12.42 18.48
C THR A 360 -20.57 -11.55 19.52
N ALA A 361 -19.26 -11.75 19.65
CA ALA A 361 -18.43 -10.85 20.42
C ALA A 361 -18.14 -9.59 19.58
N THR A 362 -18.10 -8.43 20.22
CA THR A 362 -17.81 -7.14 19.56
C THR A 362 -16.53 -6.55 20.14
N ILE A 363 -15.63 -6.11 19.26
CA ILE A 363 -14.38 -5.43 19.62
C ILE A 363 -14.52 -3.96 19.21
N SER A 364 -14.21 -3.04 20.11
CA SER A 364 -14.43 -1.61 19.89
C SER A 364 -13.30 -0.77 20.45
N VAL A 365 -13.07 0.40 19.84
CA VAL A 365 -12.16 1.44 20.36
C VAL A 365 -12.92 2.77 20.43
N GLY A 366 -13.02 3.35 21.63
CA GLY A 366 -13.87 4.51 21.84
C GLY A 366 -15.33 4.24 21.47
N ASP A 367 -15.85 4.97 20.47
CA ASP A 367 -17.22 4.83 19.95
C ASP A 367 -17.28 3.98 18.66
N GLU A 368 -16.14 3.54 18.13
CA GLU A 368 -16.04 2.76 16.90
C GLU A 368 -16.06 1.25 17.21
N VAL A 369 -16.86 0.50 16.46
CA VAL A 369 -16.84 -0.97 16.50
C VAL A 369 -15.92 -1.44 15.39
N LEU A 370 -14.80 -2.07 15.77
CA LEU A 370 -13.78 -2.55 14.85
C LEU A 370 -14.19 -3.89 14.24
N ALA A 371 -14.71 -4.81 15.06
CA ALA A 371 -15.05 -6.14 14.58
C ALA A 371 -16.21 -6.81 15.33
N GLU A 372 -16.93 -7.65 14.59
CA GLU A 372 -17.88 -8.65 15.06
C GLU A 372 -17.28 -10.05 14.88
N VAL A 373 -16.93 -10.72 15.98
CA VAL A 373 -16.41 -12.09 15.98
C VAL A 373 -17.56 -13.07 16.16
N LYS A 374 -17.88 -13.82 15.11
CA LYS A 374 -19.05 -14.71 15.07
C LYS A 374 -18.80 -15.97 15.86
N ASN A 375 -19.83 -16.38 16.61
CA ASN A 375 -19.87 -17.63 17.37
C ASN A 375 -18.81 -17.78 18.47
N VAL A 376 -18.23 -16.66 18.93
CA VAL A 376 -17.29 -16.62 20.06
C VAL A 376 -17.94 -15.96 21.27
N ASP A 377 -17.67 -16.50 22.46
CA ASP A 377 -18.02 -15.84 23.74
C ASP A 377 -16.93 -14.80 24.06
N VAL A 378 -17.33 -13.55 24.27
CA VAL A 378 -16.42 -12.45 24.63
C VAL A 378 -15.55 -12.76 25.85
N ALA A 379 -16.00 -13.63 26.76
CA ALA A 379 -15.21 -14.05 27.92
C ALA A 379 -13.94 -14.85 27.54
N GLU A 380 -13.91 -15.41 26.34
CA GLU A 380 -12.78 -16.17 25.79
C GLU A 380 -11.75 -15.29 25.07
N LEU A 381 -12.15 -14.06 24.68
CA LEU A 381 -11.27 -13.05 24.09
C LEU A 381 -10.42 -12.34 25.16
N THR A 382 -9.52 -13.10 25.80
CA THR A 382 -8.56 -12.55 26.77
C THR A 382 -7.37 -11.91 26.06
N SER A 383 -6.53 -11.17 26.80
CA SER A 383 -5.32 -10.57 26.21
C SER A 383 -4.36 -11.56 25.53
N GLU A 384 -4.50 -12.87 25.78
CA GLU A 384 -3.65 -13.90 25.18
C GLU A 384 -3.96 -14.13 23.69
N VAL A 385 -5.16 -13.80 23.22
CA VAL A 385 -5.53 -13.94 21.80
C VAL A 385 -5.18 -12.69 20.98
N PHE A 386 -4.75 -11.60 21.63
CA PHE A 386 -4.41 -10.35 20.96
C PHE A 386 -2.89 -10.18 20.87
N MET A 387 -2.42 -9.74 19.71
CA MET A 387 -1.02 -9.46 19.45
C MET A 387 -0.83 -8.08 18.84
N LEU A 388 0.34 -7.48 19.10
CA LEU A 388 0.75 -6.24 18.43
C LEU A 388 1.40 -6.61 17.11
N ILE A 389 1.00 -5.93 16.04
CA ILE A 389 1.57 -6.10 14.70
C ILE A 389 2.47 -4.91 14.38
#